data_AF-A0A2X1LBT5-F1
#
_entry.id   AF-A0A2X1LBT5-F1
#
_cell.length_a   1.000
_cell.length_b   1.000
_cell.length_c   1.000
_cell.angle_alpha   90.00
_cell.angle_beta   90.00
_cell.angle_gamma   90.00
#
_symmetry.space_group_name_H-M   'P 1'
#
loop_
_entity.id
_entity.type
_entity.pdbx_description
1 polymer ?
#
loop_
_entity_poly.entity_id
_entity_poly.type
_entity_poly.pdbx_seq_one_letter_code
_entity_poly.pdbx_strand_id
1 'polypeptide(L)'
;MDLSQLTPRRPYLLRAFYEWLLDNQLTPHLVVDVTLPGVQVPMEYARDGQIVLNIAPRAVGNLELANDEVRFNARFGGIPRQVSVPLAAVLAIYARENGAGTMFEPEAAYDEDTSIMNDEEASQTTKPLCRLLMATSQITMMTLILTMNLRSHHAVVDRHYAL
;
A
#
# COMPACT_ATOMS: atom_id res chain seq x y z
N MET A 1 20.91 -22.37 -7.50
CA MET A 1 19.62 -22.16 -6.83
C MET A 1 18.70 -21.47 -7.81
N ASP A 2 17.53 -22.04 -8.08
CA ASP A 2 16.49 -21.34 -8.82
C ASP A 2 15.88 -20.25 -7.92
N LEU A 3 15.62 -19.06 -8.49
CA LEU A 3 15.07 -17.92 -7.77
C LEU A 3 13.62 -18.16 -7.32
N SER A 4 12.92 -19.10 -7.97
CA SER A 4 11.53 -19.47 -7.66
C SER A 4 11.35 -20.19 -6.31
N GLN A 5 12.41 -20.74 -5.72
CA GLN A 5 12.35 -21.49 -4.45
C GLN A 5 12.69 -20.64 -3.22
N LEU A 6 12.96 -19.34 -3.40
CA LEU A 6 13.28 -18.44 -2.31
C LEU A 6 12.00 -17.85 -1.70
N THR A 7 12.05 -17.57 -0.40
CA THR A 7 10.94 -16.87 0.29
C THR A 7 10.72 -15.48 -0.29
N PRO A 8 9.49 -14.96 -0.27
CA PRO A 8 9.19 -13.62 -0.79
C PRO A 8 9.98 -12.54 -0.07
N ARG A 9 10.41 -11.53 -0.82
CA ARG A 9 11.25 -10.42 -0.31
C ARG A 9 10.43 -9.29 0.29
N ARG A 10 9.16 -9.13 -0.10
CA ARG A 10 8.25 -8.06 0.33
C ARG A 10 8.25 -7.78 1.83
N PRO A 11 8.10 -8.76 2.75
CA PRO A 11 8.10 -8.46 4.19
C PRO A 11 9.42 -7.86 4.69
N TYR A 12 10.55 -8.25 4.10
CA TYR A 12 11.86 -7.72 4.46
C TYR A 12 12.05 -6.30 3.96
N LEU A 13 11.66 -6.04 2.71
CA LEU A 13 11.69 -4.69 2.15
C LEU A 13 10.75 -3.76 2.90
N LEU A 14 9.56 -4.22 3.27
CA LEU A 14 8.61 -3.46 4.06
C LEU A 14 9.21 -2.96 5.37
N ARG A 15 9.86 -3.84 6.14
CA ARG A 15 10.55 -3.45 7.38
C ARG A 15 11.71 -2.49 7.13
N ALA A 16 12.51 -2.72 6.07
CA ALA A 16 13.61 -1.83 5.73
C ALA A 16 13.14 -0.40 5.40
N PHE A 17 12.08 -0.28 4.57
CA PHE A 17 11.49 1.02 4.26
C PHE A 17 10.81 1.66 5.47
N TYR A 18 10.15 0.86 6.32
CA TYR A 18 9.53 1.37 7.54
C TYR A 18 10.55 2.06 8.45
N GLU A 19 11.65 1.38 8.79
CA GLU A 19 12.73 1.94 9.61
C GLU A 19 13.36 3.16 8.93
N TRP A 20 13.68 3.05 7.63
CA TRP A 20 14.25 4.16 6.88
C TRP A 20 13.35 5.41 6.90
N LEU A 21 12.03 5.25 6.79
CA LEU A 21 11.09 6.37 6.87
C LEU A 21 11.09 7.00 8.27
N LEU A 22 11.12 6.20 9.33
CA LEU A 22 11.15 6.71 10.71
C LEU A 22 12.47 7.41 11.05
N ASP A 23 13.60 6.87 10.60
CA ASP A 23 14.93 7.48 10.77
C ASP A 23 15.03 8.86 10.11
N ASN A 24 14.19 9.13 9.11
CA ASN A 24 14.07 10.43 8.44
C ASN A 24 12.91 11.28 8.97
N GLN A 25 12.31 10.91 10.11
CA GLN A 25 11.20 11.62 10.74
C GLN A 25 9.96 11.77 9.84
N LEU A 26 9.72 10.80 8.96
CA LEU A 26 8.56 10.76 8.06
C LEU A 26 7.42 9.91 8.65
N THR A 27 6.18 10.10 8.17
CA THR A 27 5.02 9.33 8.63
C THR A 27 4.70 8.17 7.67
N PRO A 28 5.09 6.92 7.98
CA PRO A 28 4.85 5.78 7.10
C PRO A 28 3.36 5.44 6.96
N HIS A 29 2.91 5.30 5.72
CA HIS A 29 1.57 4.88 5.33
C HIS A 29 1.66 3.66 4.41
N LEU A 30 0.75 2.70 4.59
CA LEU A 30 0.58 1.55 3.72
C LEU A 30 -0.58 1.78 2.76
N VAL A 31 -0.40 1.35 1.52
CA VAL A 31 -1.51 1.13 0.57
C VAL A 31 -1.81 -0.35 0.56
N VAL A 32 -3.07 -0.69 0.81
CA VAL A 32 -3.53 -2.07 0.93
C VAL A 32 -4.69 -2.31 -0.03
N ASP A 33 -4.63 -3.42 -0.76
CA ASP A 33 -5.76 -3.96 -1.54
C ASP A 33 -6.74 -4.65 -0.58
N VAL A 34 -7.98 -4.18 -0.51
CA VAL A 34 -9.00 -4.76 0.38
C VAL A 34 -9.84 -5.86 -0.28
N THR A 35 -9.58 -6.15 -1.56
CA THR A 35 -10.30 -7.18 -2.32
C THR A 35 -9.72 -8.58 -2.11
N LEU A 36 -8.46 -8.66 -1.65
CA LEU A 36 -7.80 -9.94 -1.40
C LEU A 36 -8.32 -10.64 -0.13
N PRO A 37 -8.35 -11.98 -0.12
CA PRO A 37 -8.82 -12.75 1.01
C PRO A 37 -7.93 -12.54 2.25
N GLY A 38 -8.54 -12.64 3.44
CA GLY A 38 -7.84 -12.52 4.72
C GLY A 38 -7.58 -11.09 5.19
N VAL A 39 -7.85 -10.07 4.37
CA VAL A 39 -7.74 -8.66 4.78
C VAL A 39 -8.85 -8.32 5.77
N GLN A 40 -8.46 -7.89 6.96
CA GLN A 40 -9.35 -7.48 8.04
C GLN A 40 -9.11 -6.00 8.36
N VAL A 41 -9.93 -5.14 7.74
CA VAL A 41 -9.90 -3.69 7.92
C VAL A 41 -11.32 -3.14 8.03
N PRO A 42 -11.51 -1.96 8.64
CA PRO A 42 -12.80 -1.25 8.58
C PRO A 42 -13.13 -0.80 7.14
N MET A 43 -13.92 -1.60 6.43
CA MET A 43 -14.27 -1.40 5.01
C MET A 43 -14.97 -0.06 4.73
N GLU A 44 -15.58 0.55 5.73
CA GLU A 44 -16.19 1.88 5.61
C GLU A 44 -15.19 2.99 5.23
N TYR A 45 -13.90 2.78 5.49
CA TYR A 45 -12.80 3.67 5.12
C TYR A 45 -12.10 3.29 3.80
N ALA A 46 -12.46 2.15 3.20
CA ALA A 46 -11.92 1.73 1.92
C ALA A 46 -12.57 2.53 0.76
N ARG A 47 -11.79 2.77 -0.30
CA ARG A 47 -12.19 3.47 -1.52
C ARG A 47 -11.55 2.79 -2.72
N ASP A 48 -12.34 2.52 -3.75
CA ASP A 48 -11.88 1.93 -5.02
C ASP A 48 -11.06 0.63 -4.83
N GLY A 49 -11.50 -0.23 -3.91
CA GLY A 49 -10.82 -1.50 -3.62
C GLY A 49 -9.53 -1.35 -2.81
N GLN A 50 -9.19 -0.15 -2.33
CA GLN A 50 -7.98 0.11 -1.56
C GLN A 50 -8.27 0.81 -0.23
N ILE A 51 -7.34 0.69 0.71
CA ILE A 51 -7.31 1.46 1.94
C ILE A 51 -5.90 1.95 2.22
N VAL A 52 -5.79 3.18 2.71
CA VAL A 52 -4.52 3.76 3.18
C VAL A 52 -4.49 3.72 4.69
N LEU A 53 -3.44 3.12 5.26
CA LEU A 53 -3.30 2.90 6.69
C LEU A 53 -2.04 3.61 7.21
N ASN A 54 -2.20 4.51 8.18
CA ASN A 54 -1.07 5.12 8.88
C ASN A 54 -0.50 4.13 9.91
N ILE A 55 0.76 3.75 9.75
CA ILE A 55 1.46 2.80 10.63
C ILE A 55 2.58 3.44 11.45
N ALA A 56 2.63 4.77 11.52
CA ALA A 56 3.58 5.47 12.37
C ALA A 56 3.35 5.13 13.86
N PRO A 57 4.40 5.04 14.70
CA PRO A 57 4.27 4.60 16.10
C PRO A 57 3.23 5.34 16.94
N ARG A 58 2.95 6.62 16.61
CA ARG A 58 1.94 7.45 17.28
C ARG A 58 0.49 7.13 16.92
N ALA A 59 0.26 6.43 15.81
CA ALA A 59 -1.07 6.16 15.25
C ALA A 59 -1.56 4.73 15.53
N VAL A 60 -0.63 3.83 15.89
CA VAL A 60 -0.89 2.40 16.05
C VAL A 60 -0.36 1.89 17.39
N GLY A 61 -0.97 0.83 17.90
CA GLY A 61 -0.48 0.06 19.05
C GLY A 61 -0.29 -1.40 18.67
N ASN A 62 0.69 -2.07 19.30
CA ASN A 62 1.05 -3.46 19.03
C ASN A 62 1.29 -3.71 17.52
N LEU A 63 2.10 -2.86 16.89
CA LEU A 63 2.46 -3.04 15.48
C LEU A 63 3.37 -4.25 15.33
N GLU A 64 2.96 -5.17 14.47
CA GLU A 64 3.70 -6.36 14.09
C GLU A 64 3.87 -6.37 12.57
N LEU A 65 5.12 -6.26 12.11
CA LEU A 65 5.50 -6.38 10.71
C LEU A 65 6.06 -7.79 10.46
N ALA A 66 5.21 -8.80 10.50
CA ALA A 66 5.61 -10.20 10.35
C ALA A 66 5.87 -10.56 8.87
N ASN A 67 6.19 -11.83 8.59
CA ASN A 67 6.47 -12.27 7.22
C ASN A 67 5.21 -12.66 6.44
N ASP A 68 4.17 -13.08 7.16
CA ASP A 68 2.87 -13.54 6.69
C ASP A 68 1.87 -12.39 6.59
N GLU A 69 1.78 -11.57 7.64
CA GLU A 69 0.85 -10.44 7.68
C GLU A 69 1.36 -9.25 8.52
N VAL A 70 0.74 -8.10 8.32
CA VAL A 70 0.87 -6.89 9.14
C VAL A 70 -0.32 -6.82 10.09
N ARG A 71 -0.05 -6.75 11.39
CA ARG A 71 -1.08 -6.62 12.44
C ARG A 71 -0.84 -5.39 13.28
N PHE A 72 -1.92 -4.69 13.64
CA PHE A 72 -1.85 -3.61 14.63
C PHE A 72 -3.24 -3.23 15.14
N ASN A 73 -3.28 -2.43 16.20
CA ASN A 73 -4.48 -1.77 16.69
C ASN A 73 -4.42 -0.28 16.33
N ALA A 74 -5.53 0.27 15.82
CA ALA A 74 -5.64 1.70 15.50
C ALA A 74 -7.04 2.22 15.83
N ARG A 75 -7.19 3.55 15.83
CA ARG A 75 -8.49 4.20 16.06
C ARG A 75 -9.05 4.73 14.76
N PHE A 76 -10.23 4.25 14.39
CA PHE A 76 -10.98 4.70 13.23
C PHE A 76 -12.21 5.46 13.71
N GLY A 77 -12.30 6.76 13.41
CA GLY A 77 -13.39 7.61 13.94
C GLY A 77 -13.42 7.67 15.46
N GLY A 78 -12.27 7.48 16.12
CA GLY A 78 -12.18 7.41 17.58
C GLY A 78 -12.50 6.03 18.18
N ILE A 79 -12.94 5.05 17.40
CA ILE A 79 -13.23 3.69 17.86
C ILE A 79 -11.99 2.80 17.67
N PRO A 80 -11.48 2.11 18.72
CA PRO A 80 -10.38 1.18 18.56
C PRO A 80 -10.80 -0.04 17.72
N ARG A 81 -9.98 -0.39 16.74
CA ARG A 81 -10.15 -1.57 15.87
C ARG A 81 -8.82 -2.29 15.73
N GLN A 82 -8.88 -3.60 15.67
CA GLN A 82 -7.76 -4.43 15.25
C GLN A 82 -7.73 -4.53 13.73
N VAL A 83 -6.54 -4.50 13.16
CA VAL A 83 -6.27 -4.59 11.73
C VAL A 83 -5.34 -5.78 11.48
N SER A 84 -5.65 -6.58 10.47
CA SER A 84 -4.82 -7.70 9.97
C SER A 84 -4.75 -7.61 8.46
N VAL A 85 -3.55 -7.58 7.89
CA VAL A 85 -3.34 -7.43 6.45
C VAL A 85 -2.30 -8.44 5.98
N PRO A 86 -2.69 -9.47 5.21
CA PRO A 86 -1.75 -10.38 4.56
C PRO A 86 -0.73 -9.62 3.71
N LEU A 87 0.53 -10.07 3.67
CA LEU A 87 1.57 -9.39 2.88
C LEU A 87 1.27 -9.35 1.38
N ALA A 88 0.48 -10.31 0.88
CA ALA A 88 -0.02 -10.31 -0.49
C ALA A 88 -0.81 -9.04 -0.84
N ALA A 89 -1.57 -8.51 0.13
CA ALA A 89 -2.44 -7.34 -0.02
C ALA A 89 -1.72 -6.00 0.16
N VAL A 90 -0.46 -5.99 0.61
CA VAL A 90 0.31 -4.76 0.77
C VAL A 90 0.89 -4.34 -0.58
N LEU A 91 0.34 -3.28 -1.16
CA LEU A 91 0.72 -2.77 -2.48
C LEU A 91 1.94 -1.83 -2.42
N ALA A 92 2.00 -0.97 -1.40
CA ALA A 92 3.06 0.03 -1.27
C ALA A 92 3.25 0.50 0.18
N ILE A 93 4.43 1.07 0.45
CA ILE A 93 4.72 1.85 1.65
C ILE A 93 5.29 3.21 1.24
N TYR A 94 4.78 4.30 1.83
CA TYR A 94 5.25 5.64 1.52
C TYR A 94 5.11 6.63 2.70
N ALA A 95 5.84 7.73 2.63
CA ALA A 95 5.74 8.86 3.54
C ALA A 95 4.58 9.77 3.16
N ARG A 96 3.73 10.11 4.13
CA ARG A 96 2.62 11.05 3.94
C ARG A 96 3.05 12.40 3.39
N GLU A 97 4.22 12.88 3.80
CA GLU A 97 4.68 14.25 3.60
C GLU A 97 5.11 14.51 2.15
N ASN A 98 5.86 13.59 1.56
CA ASN A 98 6.54 13.80 0.28
C ASN A 98 6.42 12.61 -0.68
N GLY A 99 5.72 11.53 -0.30
CA GLY A 99 5.57 10.34 -1.13
C GLY A 99 6.80 9.45 -1.21
N ALA A 100 7.86 9.71 -0.44
CA ALA A 100 9.05 8.87 -0.42
C ALA A 100 8.70 7.45 0.03
N GLY A 101 9.18 6.42 -0.67
CA GLY A 101 8.84 5.03 -0.38
C GLY A 101 8.97 4.14 -1.61
N THR A 102 8.23 3.04 -1.64
CA THR A 102 8.22 2.10 -2.76
C THR A 102 6.83 1.50 -3.01
N MET A 103 6.55 1.22 -4.27
CA MET A 103 5.58 0.20 -4.68
C MET A 103 6.26 -1.16 -4.57
N PHE A 104 5.55 -2.19 -4.11
CA PHE A 104 6.09 -3.55 -4.13
C PHE A 104 5.85 -4.19 -5.50
N GLU A 105 6.88 -4.90 -5.97
CA GLU A 105 6.77 -5.70 -7.18
C GLU A 105 5.91 -6.95 -6.92
N PRO A 106 5.21 -7.46 -7.95
CA PRO A 106 4.61 -8.79 -7.92
C PRO A 106 5.67 -9.86 -7.63
N GLU A 107 5.30 -10.87 -6.85
CA GLU A 107 6.16 -12.00 -6.54
C GLU A 107 5.36 -13.28 -6.70
N ALA A 108 5.98 -14.33 -7.26
CA ALA A 108 5.32 -15.59 -7.56
C ALA A 108 4.56 -16.20 -6.35
N ALA A 109 5.06 -15.98 -5.12
CA ALA A 109 4.40 -16.43 -3.89
C ALA A 109 3.03 -15.78 -3.63
N TYR A 110 2.70 -14.70 -4.33
CA TYR A 110 1.46 -13.94 -4.19
C TYR A 110 0.67 -13.85 -5.51
N ASP A 111 1.19 -14.42 -6.60
CA ASP A 111 0.57 -14.34 -7.93
C ASP A 111 -0.49 -15.44 -8.15
N GLU A 112 -0.54 -16.48 -7.30
CA GLU A 112 -1.41 -17.66 -7.50
C GLU A 112 -2.93 -17.37 -7.44
N ASP A 113 -3.36 -16.18 -7.00
CA ASP A 113 -4.78 -15.78 -6.95
C ASP A 113 -5.23 -14.89 -8.12
N THR A 114 -4.33 -14.50 -9.05
CA THR A 114 -4.71 -13.67 -10.21
C THR A 114 -5.04 -14.45 -11.49
N SER A 115 -5.03 -15.78 -11.46
CA SER A 115 -5.31 -16.62 -12.64
C SER A 115 -6.79 -16.97 -12.86
N ILE A 116 -7.74 -16.39 -12.13
CA ILE A 116 -9.16 -16.48 -12.48
C ILE A 116 -9.57 -15.11 -13.03
N MET A 117 -9.89 -15.08 -14.34
CA MET A 117 -10.22 -13.91 -15.18
C MET A 117 -9.07 -13.33 -16.00
N ASN A 118 -8.51 -14.14 -16.89
CA ASN A 118 -8.21 -13.70 -18.26
C ASN A 118 -7.98 -14.91 -19.18
N ASP A 119 -9.01 -15.76 -19.31
CA ASP A 119 -9.18 -16.56 -20.52
C ASP A 119 -10.22 -15.85 -21.39
N GLU A 120 -9.75 -15.02 -22.32
CA GLU A 120 -9.95 -15.23 -23.77
C GLU A 120 -9.35 -14.06 -24.60
N GLU A 121 -8.46 -14.45 -25.51
CA GLU A 121 -7.96 -13.77 -26.72
C GLU A 121 -6.99 -12.57 -26.60
N ALA A 122 -5.69 -12.81 -26.81
CA ALA A 122 -5.08 -12.79 -28.16
C ALA A 122 -3.52 -12.77 -28.14
N SER A 123 -2.96 -13.87 -28.63
CA SER A 123 -1.77 -14.01 -29.49
C SER A 123 -0.50 -13.13 -29.31
N GLN A 124 0.58 -13.82 -28.93
CA GLN A 124 1.96 -13.72 -29.44
C GLN A 124 2.35 -12.46 -30.25
N THR A 125 3.22 -11.59 -29.71
CA THR A 125 4.41 -11.11 -30.44
C THR A 125 5.45 -10.46 -29.52
N THR A 126 6.71 -10.66 -29.91
CA THR A 126 7.99 -10.28 -29.32
C THR A 126 8.14 -8.83 -28.81
N LYS A 127 8.93 -8.69 -27.72
CA LYS A 127 9.55 -7.46 -27.16
C LYS A 127 10.02 -6.45 -28.24
N PRO A 128 10.19 -5.12 -27.97
CA PRO A 128 10.34 -4.45 -26.67
C PRO A 128 9.56 -3.12 -26.59
N LEU A 129 8.41 -3.09 -25.91
CA LEU A 129 7.70 -1.82 -25.62
C LEU A 129 7.33 -1.66 -24.14
N CYS A 130 7.58 -2.69 -23.33
CA CYS A 130 7.11 -2.80 -21.95
C CYS A 130 7.82 -1.85 -20.96
N ARG A 131 8.94 -1.23 -21.35
CA ARG A 131 9.67 -0.29 -20.46
C ARG A 131 8.99 1.08 -20.35
N LEU A 132 8.23 1.50 -21.36
CA LEU A 132 7.61 2.83 -21.38
C LEU A 132 6.27 2.84 -20.61
N LEU A 133 5.54 1.72 -20.59
CA LEU A 133 4.25 1.61 -19.90
C LEU A 133 4.39 1.58 -18.35
N MET A 134 5.50 1.03 -17.85
CA MET A 134 5.81 1.00 -16.41
C MET A 134 6.08 2.42 -15.86
N ALA A 135 6.78 3.25 -16.65
CA ALA A 135 7.08 4.63 -16.27
C ALA A 135 5.81 5.51 -16.25
N THR A 136 4.88 5.28 -17.18
CA THR A 136 3.60 6.02 -17.18
C THR A 136 2.69 5.65 -15.99
N SER A 137 2.78 4.41 -15.48
CA SER A 137 2.00 3.97 -14.32
C SER A 137 2.55 4.59 -13.02
N GLN A 138 3.89 4.63 -12.84
CA GLN A 138 4.51 5.33 -11.71
C GLN A 138 4.23 6.84 -11.71
N ILE A 139 4.27 7.50 -12.87
CA ILE A 139 4.00 8.95 -12.99
C ILE A 139 2.53 9.28 -12.70
N THR A 140 1.59 8.46 -13.19
CA THR A 140 0.16 8.65 -12.95
C THR A 140 -0.20 8.42 -11.48
N MET A 141 0.45 7.44 -10.83
CA MET A 141 0.22 7.12 -9.42
C MET A 141 0.89 8.11 -8.46
N MET A 142 2.09 8.64 -8.78
CA MET A 142 2.69 9.78 -8.06
C MET A 142 1.80 11.02 -8.13
N THR A 143 1.15 11.27 -9.27
CA THR A 143 0.20 12.38 -9.45
C THR A 143 -1.07 12.16 -8.61
N LEU A 144 -1.54 10.91 -8.47
CA LEU A 144 -2.70 10.57 -7.64
C LEU A 144 -2.40 10.77 -6.14
N ILE A 145 -1.23 10.32 -5.66
CA ILE A 145 -0.80 10.51 -4.27
C ILE A 145 -0.62 12.01 -3.95
N LEU A 146 -0.08 12.80 -4.90
CA LEU A 146 0.08 14.25 -4.74
C LEU A 146 -1.28 14.98 -4.72
N THR A 147 -2.22 14.60 -5.60
CA THR A 147 -3.56 15.22 -5.66
C THR A 147 -4.44 14.88 -4.46
N MET A 148 -4.29 13.69 -3.86
CA MET A 148 -4.97 13.35 -2.60
C MET A 148 -4.44 14.16 -1.41
N ASN A 149 -3.16 14.54 -1.41
CA ASN A 149 -2.56 15.38 -0.37
C ASN A 149 -3.02 16.85 -0.48
N LEU A 150 -3.17 17.38 -1.70
CA LEU A 150 -3.68 18.75 -1.93
C LEU A 150 -5.16 18.93 -1.54
N ARG A 151 -6.00 17.91 -1.73
CA ARG A 151 -7.43 17.96 -1.30
C ARG A 151 -7.59 17.99 0.23
N SER A 152 -6.61 17.46 0.95
CA SER A 152 -6.62 17.44 2.42
C SER A 152 -6.27 18.81 3.03
N HIS A 153 -5.49 19.64 2.33
CA HIS A 153 -5.16 21.00 2.77
C HIS A 153 -6.26 22.03 2.50
N HIS A 154 -7.10 21.84 1.47
CA HIS A 154 -8.21 22.75 1.17
C HIS A 154 -9.39 22.60 2.16
N ALA A 155 -9.49 21.47 2.87
CA ALA A 155 -10.56 21.22 3.84
C ALA A 155 -10.29 21.80 5.25
N VAL A 156 -9.09 22.35 5.50
CA VAL A 156 -8.72 22.93 6.81
C VAL A 156 -8.84 24.45 6.85
N VAL A 157 -8.96 25.12 5.69
CA VAL A 157 -9.02 26.60 5.62
C VAL A 157 -10.45 27.15 5.71
N ASP A 158 -11.50 26.33 5.52
CA ASP A 158 -12.90 26.79 5.53
C ASP A 158 -13.62 26.75 6.90
N ARG A 159 -12.88 26.63 8.02
CA ARG A 159 -13.48 26.63 9.38
C ARG A 159 -13.19 27.85 10.24
N HIS A 160 -12.76 28.99 9.68
CA HIS A 160 -12.53 30.23 10.44
C HIS A 160 -13.18 31.48 9.80
N TYR A 161 -14.40 31.34 9.27
CA TYR A 161 -15.32 32.48 9.08
C TYR A 161 -16.77 32.02 9.26
N ALA A 162 -17.17 31.83 10.52
CA ALA A 162 -18.57 31.91 10.95
C ALA A 162 -18.60 32.14 12.48
N LEU A 163 -18.89 33.39 12.83
CA LEU A 163 -19.00 34.03 14.16
C LEU A 163 -17.68 34.37 14.87
#